data_AF-A0A1G6KXK1-F1
#
_entry.id   AF-A0A1G6KXK1-F1
#
_cell.length_a   1.000
_cell.length_b   1.000
_cell.length_c   1.000
_cell.angle_alpha   90.00
_cell.angle_beta   90.00
_cell.angle_gamma   90.00
#
_symmetry.space_group_name_H-M   'P 1'
#
loop_
_entity.id
_entity.type
_entity.pdbx_description
1 polymer ?
#
loop_
_entity_poly.entity_id
_entity_poly.type
_entity_poly.pdbx_seq_one_letter_code
_entity_poly.pdbx_strand_id
1 'polypeptide(L)' 'MEVNRDVTRRDILYGVLKRMDEVIDSISNTVSTKDFLVRDIIYDLDRLEEAKLALVAVLEDMQQEESKN' A
#
# COMPACT_ATOMS: atom_id res chain seq x y z
N MET A 1 -24.46 -12.86 -15.02
CA MET A 1 -23.79 -11.55 -14.96
C MET A 1 -22.44 -11.73 -15.59
N GLU A 2 -22.22 -11.18 -16.79
CA GLU A 2 -20.88 -11.11 -17.35
C GLU A 2 -20.10 -10.08 -16.53
N VAL A 3 -19.16 -10.54 -15.71
CA VAL A 3 -18.16 -9.68 -15.08
C VAL A 3 -16.96 -9.68 -16.01
N ASN A 4 -17.07 -8.95 -17.12
CA ASN A 4 -15.90 -8.59 -17.90
C ASN A 4 -15.40 -7.26 -17.35
N ARG A 5 -14.63 -7.32 -16.26
CA ARG A 5 -13.84 -6.19 -15.82
C ARG A 5 -12.43 -6.44 -16.32
N ASP A 6 -12.04 -5.73 -17.38
CA ASP A 6 -10.64 -5.56 -17.70
C ASP A 6 -10.00 -4.81 -16.53
N VAL A 7 -9.47 -5.59 -15.58
CA VAL A 7 -8.75 -5.05 -14.43
C VAL A 7 -7.44 -4.51 -14.97
N THR A 8 -7.26 -3.19 -14.89
CA THR A 8 -6.04 -2.55 -15.36
C THR A 8 -4.92 -2.76 -14.34
N ARG A 9 -3.66 -2.64 -14.79
CA ARG A 9 -2.49 -2.69 -13.90
C ARG A 9 -2.58 -1.63 -12.78
N ARG A 10 -3.16 -0.48 -13.10
CA ARG A 10 -3.43 0.62 -12.17
C ARG A 10 -4.48 0.23 -11.11
N ASP A 11 -5.57 -0.44 -11.51
CA ASP A 11 -6.58 -0.93 -10.56
C ASP A 11 -6.00 -1.91 -9.54
N ILE A 12 -5.08 -2.78 -10.00
CA ILE A 12 -4.36 -3.71 -9.13
C ILE A 12 -3.50 -2.94 -8.13
N LEU A 13 -2.71 -1.97 -8.60
CA LEU A 13 -1.83 -1.18 -7.76
C LEU A 13 -2.60 -0.35 -6.71
N TYR A 14 -3.71 0.27 -7.07
CA TYR A 14 -4.59 0.94 -6.10
C TYR A 14 -5.19 -0.03 -5.09
N GLY A 15 -5.61 -1.22 -5.53
CA GLY A 15 -6.12 -2.27 -4.64
C GLY A 15 -5.07 -2.78 -3.65
N VAL A 16 -3.82 -2.89 -4.09
CA VAL A 16 -2.68 -3.26 -3.23
C VAL A 16 -2.40 -2.16 -2.22
N LEU A 17 -2.29 -0.90 -2.65
CA LEU A 17 -2.04 0.24 -1.76
C LEU A 17 -3.09 0.36 -0.65
N LYS A 18 -4.37 0.25 -1.02
CA LYS A 18 -5.46 0.29 -0.04
C LYS A 18 -5.32 -0.77 1.05
N ARG A 19 -4.96 -2.01 0.67
CA ARG A 19 -4.77 -3.10 1.64
C ARG A 19 -3.52 -2.89 2.49
N MET A 20 -2.48 -2.26 1.95
CA MET A 20 -1.30 -1.91 2.73
C MET A 20 -1.61 -0.89 3.82
N ASP A 21 -2.40 0.15 3.51
CA ASP A 21 -2.87 1.12 4.51
C ASP A 21 -3.67 0.43 5.63
N GLU A 22 -4.63 -0.44 5.26
CA GLU A 22 -5.44 -1.18 6.23
C GLU A 22 -4.57 -2.06 7.17
N VAL A 23 -3.51 -2.67 6.64
CA VAL A 23 -2.58 -3.50 7.42
C VAL A 23 -1.68 -2.65 8.33
N ILE A 24 -1.11 -1.55 7.82
CA ILE A 24 -0.29 -0.62 8.60
C ILE A 24 -1.08 -0.07 9.78
N ASP A 25 -2.32 0.37 9.53
CA ASP A 25 -3.22 0.90 10.58
C ASP A 25 -3.54 -0.17 11.64
N SER A 26 -3.86 -1.40 11.20
CA SER A 26 -4.19 -2.50 12.12
C SER A 26 -3.00 -2.88 13.01
N ILE A 27 -1.79 -2.94 12.45
CA ILE A 27 -0.59 -3.30 13.20
C ILE A 27 -0.22 -2.16 14.15
N SER A 28 -0.25 -0.91 13.69
CA SER A 28 0.07 0.28 14.50
C SER A 28 -0.84 0.38 15.74
N ASN A 29 -2.13 0.11 15.60
CA ASN A 29 -3.08 0.06 16.71
C ASN A 29 -2.83 -1.10 17.68
N THR A 30 -2.31 -2.23 17.19
CA THR A 30 -1.99 -3.39 18.03
C THR A 30 -0.68 -3.17 18.80
N VAL A 31 0.30 -2.51 18.19
CA VAL A 31 1.59 -2.18 18.80
C VAL A 31 1.42 -1.11 19.87
N SER A 32 0.60 -0.07 19.62
CA SER A 32 0.35 1.00 20.60
C SER A 32 -0.34 0.51 21.88
N THR A 33 -0.97 -0.67 21.85
CA THR A 33 -1.70 -1.24 22.98
C THR A 33 -0.91 -2.32 23.74
N LYS A 34 0.23 -2.78 23.22
CA LYS A 34 1.02 -3.89 23.80
C LYS A 34 2.51 -3.55 23.86
N ASP A 35 2.95 -3.01 25.00
CA ASP A 35 4.29 -2.46 25.24
C ASP A 35 5.49 -3.42 25.09
N PHE A 36 5.30 -4.74 24.90
CA PHE A 36 6.38 -5.71 25.19
C PHE A 36 7.18 -6.25 23.97
N LEU A 37 6.82 -5.96 22.71
CA LEU A 37 7.54 -6.47 21.51
C LEU A 37 7.62 -5.43 20.38
N VAL A 38 7.80 -4.16 20.73
CA VAL A 38 7.53 -3.01 19.85
C VAL A 38 8.61 -2.78 18.78
N ARG A 39 9.88 -3.10 19.05
CA ARG A 39 10.99 -2.64 18.19
C ARG A 39 11.05 -3.30 16.81
N ASP A 40 10.92 -4.62 16.76
CA ASP A 40 10.98 -5.37 15.50
C ASP A 40 9.73 -5.09 14.64
N ILE A 41 8.58 -4.90 15.30
CA ILE A 41 7.33 -4.59 14.60
C ILE A 41 7.34 -3.16 14.05
N ILE A 42 7.92 -2.17 14.77
CA ILE A 42 8.11 -0.82 14.24
C ILE A 42 9.03 -0.87 13.01
N TYR A 43 10.11 -1.65 13.05
CA TYR A 43 11.00 -1.79 11.90
C TYR A 43 10.28 -2.39 10.68
N ASP A 44 9.46 -3.42 10.89
CA ASP A 44 8.67 -4.02 9.80
C ASP A 44 7.58 -3.07 9.27
N LEU A 45 6.99 -2.24 10.15
CA LEU A 45 6.04 -1.19 9.76
C LEU A 45 6.69 -0.11 8.89
N ASP A 46 7.87 0.39 9.27
CA ASP A 46 8.61 1.38 8.49
C ASP A 46 8.92 0.86 7.08
N ARG A 47 9.33 -0.41 6.96
CA ARG A 47 9.57 -1.05 5.66
C ARG A 47 8.30 -1.21 4.82
N LEU A 48 7.16 -1.43 5.47
CA LEU A 48 5.86 -1.52 4.78
C LEU A 48 5.42 -0.14 4.28
N GLU A 49 5.69 0.92 5.05
CA GLU A 49 5.49 2.32 4.66
C GLU A 49 6.39 2.69 3.46
N GLU A 50 7.66 2.31 3.47
CA GLU A 50 8.59 2.51 2.35
C GLU A 50 8.11 1.82 1.07
N ALA A 51 7.65 0.56 1.19
CA ALA A 51 7.08 -0.17 0.05
C ALA A 51 5.81 0.51 -0.49
N LYS A 52 4.99 1.09 0.39
CA LYS A 52 3.81 1.87 0.00
C LYS A 52 4.22 3.10 -0.81
N LEU A 53 5.20 3.87 -0.33
CA LEU A 53 5.69 5.07 -1.02
C LEU A 53 6.26 4.73 -2.41
N ALA A 54 6.99 3.62 -2.54
CA ALA A 54 7.49 3.16 -3.84
C ALA A 54 6.36 2.84 -4.82
N LEU A 55 5.27 2.23 -4.36
CA LEU A 55 4.10 1.94 -5.20
C LEU A 55 3.33 3.21 -5.59
N VAL A 56 3.25 4.21 -4.71
CA VAL A 56 2.69 5.53 -5.03
C VAL A 56 3.50 6.20 -6.14
N ALA A 57 4.83 6.21 -6.04
CA ALA A 57 5.70 6.78 -7.07
C ALA A 57 5.49 6.11 -8.44
N VAL A 58 5.36 4.77 -8.48
CA VAL A 58 5.05 4.04 -9.72
C VAL A 58 3.70 4.48 -10.32
N LEU A 59 2.68 4.71 -9.49
CA LEU A 59 1.38 5.19 -9.97
C LEU A 59 1.44 6.61 -10.51
N GLU A 60 2.20 7.50 -9.85
CA GLU A 60 2.44 8.86 -10.31
C GLU A 60 3.16 8.89 -11.66
N ASP A 61 4.20 8.06 -11.82
CA ASP A 61 4.93 7.92 -13.08
C ASP A 61 3.99 7.43 -14.20
N MET A 62 3.18 6.40 -13.94
CA MET A 62 2.17 5.92 -14.88
C MET A 62 1.15 7.02 -15.27
N GLN A 63 0.73 7.87 -14.32
CA GLN A 63 -0.16 8.99 -14.60
C GLN A 63 0.51 10.06 -15.48
N GLN A 64 1.80 10.35 -15.25
CA GLN A 64 2.55 11.29 -16.05
C GLN A 64 2.81 10.79 -17.47
N GLU A 65 3.09 9.49 -17.64
CA GLU A 65 3.26 8.87 -18.96
C GLU A 65 1.97 8.91 -19.78
N GLU A 66 0.83 8.62 -19.18
CA GLU A 66 -0.47 8.73 -19.85
C GLU A 66 -0.86 10.17 -20.18
N SER A 67 -0.45 11.14 -19.38
CA SER A 67 -0.74 12.57 -19.64
C SER A 67 0.12 13.17 -20.77
N LYS A 68 1.19 12.48 -21.18
CA LYS A 68 2.12 12.91 -22.24
C LYS A 68 1.84 12.26 -23.61
N ASN A 69 0.97 11.26 -23.65
CA ASN A 69 0.51 10.56 -24.86
C ASN A 69 -0.90 11.02 -25.27
#